data_AF-A0A4Q9FNW2-F1
#
_entry.id   AF-A0A4Q9FNW2-F1
#
_cell.length_a   1.000
_cell.length_b   1.000
_cell.length_c   1.000
_cell.angle_alpha   90.00
_cell.angle_beta   90.00
_cell.angle_gamma   90.00
#
_symmetry.space_group_name_H-M   'P 1'
#
loop_
_entity.id
_entity.type
_entity.pdbx_description
1 polymer ?
#
loop_
_entity_poly.entity_id
_entity_poly.type
_entity_poly.pdbx_seq_one_letter_code
_entity_poly.pdbx_strand_id
1 'polypeptide(L)'
;MKNLNYIIITFLCGALLVSCNDELDEAFREAGEATPILNDITYELTSADFEGFDDEEDDIYEIFNAFPSIEDAEIKIAPILSDRISIAVDGLNVFVDVDYIPGGNTNDEDLSRYITAGKYELSASDYPTQGSGAFLPSENEESFLESIVARENPTPLEGDVVRVEYLKFNEEPVDGTRVISETNFGAFEGWTPIDISGAQSWSEGVQFNNVQMSGFSSGSNFANEDWLVSPELDFSSDANLRMQINQNFRFGNPNDLGIQVLVATDYTGDVTTATWEEITFTMVPTNNDNDYVLSEDVDISNFDGETVNIALKYESTDSASTRWRVRQINVKAGGLEGTKDQLFAFYRYNGTNWEILDEDNVYVLTDADYDEMGPPGRFNNFSSSSLPENYLPTFVTRQYPFAQEGDNIFLVYQFFFGGSTGTLTRGMFYEFGTSWEAPAATLKFTYNNGRWEPNNAIPYEFVADDYDRVVTELASVENLADELENLGRFGNFNRREGGSTFWDEDELLLAFNVVLKANFPDTEIGKRFEVTISAFPTGTETYLLELGENGDYIYVVQ
;
A
#
# COMPACT_ATOMS: atom_id res chain seq x y z
N MET A 1 -8.09 20.85 -43.78
CA MET A 1 -7.96 21.80 -42.66
C MET A 1 -7.57 20.96 -41.46
N LYS A 2 -6.38 21.01 -40.86
CA LYS A 2 -5.29 21.99 -40.88
C LYS A 2 -3.93 21.25 -40.70
N ASN A 3 -2.91 21.81 -41.36
CA ASN A 3 -1.47 21.90 -41.08
C ASN A 3 -0.72 20.71 -40.45
N LEU A 4 0.04 20.03 -41.30
CA LEU A 4 1.12 19.10 -41.00
C LEU A 4 2.44 19.86 -41.27
N ASN A 5 3.16 20.27 -40.23
CA ASN A 5 4.51 20.83 -40.36
C ASN A 5 5.52 19.71 -40.09
N TYR A 6 5.92 19.01 -41.15
CA TYR A 6 7.12 18.18 -41.13
C TYR A 6 8.35 19.09 -41.24
N ILE A 7 9.18 19.14 -40.20
CA ILE A 7 10.53 19.70 -40.31
C ILE A 7 11.40 18.61 -40.94
N ILE A 8 11.58 18.70 -42.25
CA ILE A 8 12.50 17.86 -43.03
C ILE A 8 13.81 18.63 -43.18
N ILE A 9 14.88 18.20 -42.49
CA ILE A 9 16.24 18.59 -42.87
C ILE A 9 16.73 17.54 -43.87
N THR A 10 16.57 17.87 -45.16
CA THR A 10 17.06 17.03 -46.27
C THR A 10 18.57 17.30 -46.45
N PHE A 11 19.42 16.32 -46.16
CA PHE A 11 20.73 16.23 -46.83
C PHE A 11 20.70 15.02 -47.77
N LEU A 12 20.82 15.33 -49.05
CA LEU A 12 20.49 14.46 -50.17
C LEU A 12 21.60 13.42 -50.39
N CYS A 13 21.40 12.17 -49.95
CA CYS A 13 22.20 11.03 -50.39
C CYS A 13 21.27 10.00 -51.07
N GLY A 14 21.32 9.92 -52.40
CA GLY A 14 20.45 9.02 -53.15
C GLY A 14 20.74 8.92 -54.64
N ALA A 15 21.86 8.26 -54.98
CA ALA A 15 22.13 7.47 -56.18
C ALA A 15 21.48 7.84 -57.53
N LEU A 16 22.29 8.32 -58.48
CA LEU A 16 22.15 7.97 -59.90
C LEU A 16 23.53 7.68 -60.52
N LEU A 17 23.57 6.58 -61.25
CA LEU A 17 24.72 5.94 -61.88
C LEU A 17 25.36 6.79 -63.01
N VAL A 18 26.70 6.82 -63.01
CA VAL A 18 27.64 6.92 -64.15
C VAL A 18 27.24 7.83 -65.33
N SER A 19 27.72 9.07 -65.34
CA SER A 19 28.46 9.63 -66.48
C SER A 19 29.29 10.85 -66.04
N CYS A 20 30.44 11.03 -66.71
CA CYS A 20 31.61 11.86 -66.41
C CYS A 20 31.47 13.22 -65.68
N ASN A 21 32.54 13.49 -64.94
CA ASN A 21 33.36 14.72 -64.89
C ASN A 21 33.09 15.78 -63.79
N ASP A 22 34.03 15.79 -62.84
CA ASP A 22 34.85 16.91 -62.33
C ASP A 22 34.18 18.16 -61.70
N GLU A 23 32.87 18.36 -61.78
CA GLU A 23 32.22 19.55 -61.20
C GLU A 23 31.72 19.35 -59.75
N LEU A 24 31.44 18.10 -59.35
CA LEU A 24 31.01 17.75 -57.99
C LEU A 24 32.18 17.70 -56.99
N ASP A 25 33.34 17.24 -57.44
CA ASP A 25 34.55 17.17 -56.59
C ASP A 25 35.12 18.56 -56.27
N GLU A 26 34.97 19.53 -57.18
CA GLU A 26 35.42 20.91 -56.92
C GLU A 26 34.51 21.63 -55.91
N ALA A 27 33.19 21.35 -55.92
CA ALA A 27 32.24 21.88 -54.94
C ALA A 27 32.48 21.32 -53.51
N PHE A 28 32.86 20.04 -53.40
CA PHE A 28 33.26 19.44 -52.12
C PHE A 28 34.61 19.93 -51.61
N ARG A 29 35.49 20.41 -52.49
CA ARG A 29 36.81 20.94 -52.13
C ARG A 29 36.77 22.41 -51.68
N GLU A 30 35.73 23.15 -52.07
CA GLU A 30 35.53 24.57 -51.72
C GLU A 30 34.66 24.74 -50.45
N ALA A 31 33.78 23.78 -50.14
CA ALA A 31 33.04 23.71 -48.88
C ALA A 31 33.88 23.00 -47.81
N GLY A 32 34.85 23.73 -47.24
CA GLY A 32 35.58 23.25 -46.05
C GLY A 32 34.63 22.72 -44.98
N GLU A 33 35.09 21.70 -44.23
CA GLU A 33 34.36 20.98 -43.17
C GLU A 33 33.40 21.90 -42.41
N ALA A 34 32.12 21.84 -42.74
CA ALA A 34 31.10 22.56 -42.00
C ALA A 34 30.95 21.88 -40.64
N THR A 35 31.49 22.51 -39.60
CA THR A 35 31.21 22.14 -38.21
C THR A 35 29.69 22.31 -37.98
N PRO A 36 28.94 21.24 -37.66
CA PRO A 36 27.53 21.38 -37.36
C PRO A 36 27.37 22.30 -36.15
N ILE A 37 26.47 23.29 -36.25
CA ILE A 37 26.08 24.10 -35.10
C ILE A 37 25.13 23.23 -34.29
N LEU A 38 25.59 22.71 -33.14
CA LEU A 38 24.72 22.09 -32.14
C LEU A 38 23.85 23.19 -31.53
N ASN A 39 22.55 23.17 -31.84
CA ASN A 39 21.57 23.85 -31.02
C ASN A 39 20.78 22.76 -30.29
N ASP A 40 20.62 22.91 -28.98
CA ASP A 40 19.74 22.04 -28.20
C ASP A 40 18.30 22.13 -28.72
N ILE A 41 17.56 21.03 -28.61
CA ILE A 41 16.22 20.87 -29.19
C ILE A 41 15.23 20.50 -28.08
N THR A 42 13.99 20.98 -28.17
CA THR A 42 12.88 20.49 -27.33
C THR A 42 12.02 19.53 -28.16
N TYR A 43 11.71 18.35 -27.60
CA TYR A 43 10.80 17.37 -28.18
C TYR A 43 9.50 17.32 -27.36
N GLU A 44 8.38 17.56 -28.02
CA GLU A 44 7.04 17.47 -27.40
C GLU A 44 6.49 16.07 -27.63
N LEU A 45 6.20 15.35 -26.54
CA LEU A 45 5.52 14.05 -26.61
C LEU A 45 4.09 14.22 -27.12
N THR A 46 3.68 13.29 -27.98
CA THR A 46 2.32 13.22 -28.51
C THR A 46 1.67 11.90 -28.14
N SER A 47 0.34 11.79 -28.24
CA SER A 47 -0.35 10.53 -27.94
C SER A 47 0.17 9.34 -28.76
N ALA A 48 0.65 9.59 -29.98
CA ALA A 48 1.24 8.57 -30.84
C ALA A 48 2.60 8.05 -30.35
N ASP A 49 3.27 8.77 -29.45
CA ASP A 49 4.52 8.33 -28.83
C ASP A 49 4.27 7.35 -27.67
N PHE A 50 3.02 7.24 -27.20
CA PHE A 50 2.61 6.30 -26.16
C PHE A 50 1.94 5.04 -26.70
N GLU A 51 1.71 4.94 -28.02
CA GLU A 51 1.08 3.78 -28.65
C GLU A 51 2.02 2.55 -28.63
N GLY A 52 1.52 1.43 -28.09
CA GLY A 52 2.21 0.14 -28.16
C GLY A 52 3.38 -0.01 -27.21
N PHE A 53 3.36 0.72 -26.08
CA PHE A 53 4.28 0.45 -24.98
C PHE A 53 3.94 -0.83 -24.24
N ASP A 54 2.64 -1.18 -24.21
CA ASP A 54 2.14 -2.45 -23.70
C ASP A 54 1.19 -3.11 -24.70
N ASP A 55 1.21 -4.45 -24.75
CA ASP A 55 0.29 -5.24 -25.60
C ASP A 55 -1.04 -5.55 -24.87
N GLU A 56 -1.20 -5.04 -23.64
CA GLU A 56 -2.38 -5.25 -22.79
C GLU A 56 -3.58 -4.36 -23.17
N GLU A 57 -4.80 -4.84 -22.86
CA GLU A 57 -6.05 -4.12 -23.14
C GLU A 57 -6.18 -2.80 -22.34
N ASP A 58 -5.38 -2.67 -21.28
CA ASP A 58 -5.28 -1.52 -20.39
C ASP A 58 -3.87 -0.88 -20.45
N ASP A 59 -3.34 -0.59 -21.65
CA ASP A 59 -2.05 0.13 -21.82
C ASP A 59 -2.11 1.51 -21.13
N ILE A 60 -1.53 1.56 -19.93
CA ILE A 60 -1.57 2.74 -19.06
C ILE A 60 -0.83 3.92 -19.70
N TYR A 61 0.19 3.68 -20.53
CA TYR A 61 0.91 4.76 -21.19
C TYR A 61 -0.01 5.50 -22.17
N GLU A 62 -0.78 4.75 -22.96
CA GLU A 62 -1.74 5.32 -23.92
C GLU A 62 -2.93 5.99 -23.22
N ILE A 63 -3.42 5.39 -22.13
CA ILE A 63 -4.57 5.93 -21.36
C ILE A 63 -4.26 7.32 -20.81
N PHE A 64 -3.08 7.51 -20.21
CA PHE A 64 -2.71 8.78 -19.55
C PHE A 64 -1.85 9.70 -20.43
N ASN A 65 -1.24 9.19 -21.50
CA ASN A 65 -0.16 9.86 -22.24
C ASN A 65 0.95 10.33 -21.27
N ALA A 66 1.34 9.44 -20.36
CA ALA A 66 2.21 9.75 -19.23
C ALA A 66 2.99 8.51 -18.76
N PHE A 67 4.08 8.71 -18.00
CA PHE A 67 4.93 7.61 -17.53
C PHE A 67 4.72 7.26 -16.05
N PRO A 68 4.86 5.98 -15.64
CA PRO A 68 4.73 5.56 -14.24
C PRO A 68 5.77 6.14 -13.29
N SER A 69 6.95 6.54 -13.77
CA SER A 69 8.03 7.14 -12.96
C SER A 69 9.05 7.87 -13.85
N ILE A 70 9.94 8.65 -13.23
CA ILE A 70 11.09 9.27 -13.92
C ILE A 70 12.02 8.22 -14.51
N GLU A 71 12.33 7.15 -13.76
CA GLU A 71 13.18 6.05 -14.25
C GLU A 71 12.56 5.36 -15.47
N ASP A 72 11.25 5.10 -15.45
CA ASP A 72 10.58 4.52 -16.60
C ASP A 72 10.58 5.48 -17.80
N ALA A 73 10.31 6.77 -17.58
CA ALA A 73 10.41 7.78 -18.62
C ALA A 73 11.82 7.84 -19.25
N GLU A 74 12.88 7.81 -18.44
CA GLU A 74 14.27 7.78 -18.91
C GLU A 74 14.55 6.57 -19.81
N ILE A 75 13.99 5.40 -19.47
CA ILE A 75 14.14 4.17 -20.25
C ILE A 75 13.34 4.22 -21.55
N LYS A 76 12.10 4.72 -21.50
CA LYS A 76 11.12 4.65 -22.60
C LYS A 76 11.27 5.77 -23.64
N ILE A 77 11.77 6.94 -23.24
CA ILE A 77 11.95 8.08 -24.14
C ILE A 77 13.16 7.91 -25.06
N ALA A 78 14.25 7.29 -24.62
CA ALA A 78 15.43 7.10 -25.47
C ALA A 78 15.14 6.33 -26.79
N PRO A 79 14.33 5.24 -26.78
CA PRO A 79 13.82 4.62 -28.00
C PRO A 79 12.98 5.57 -28.87
N ILE A 80 12.06 6.35 -28.29
CA ILE A 80 11.25 7.34 -29.03
C ILE A 80 12.16 8.33 -29.76
N LEU A 81 13.15 8.89 -29.06
CA LEU A 81 14.10 9.84 -29.65
C LEU A 81 14.92 9.20 -30.77
N SER A 82 15.27 7.92 -30.66
CA SER A 82 15.99 7.19 -31.71
C SER A 82 15.14 7.04 -32.98
N ASP A 83 13.85 6.78 -32.82
CA ASP A 83 12.92 6.62 -33.94
C ASP A 83 12.54 7.96 -34.59
N ARG A 84 12.39 9.01 -33.79
CA ARG A 84 11.91 10.33 -34.22
C ARG A 84 13.05 11.23 -34.70
N ILE A 85 14.25 11.10 -34.14
CA ILE A 85 15.43 11.90 -34.47
C ILE A 85 16.47 10.99 -35.15
N SER A 86 16.35 10.87 -36.47
CA SER A 86 17.14 9.93 -37.29
C SER A 86 18.55 10.44 -37.64
N ILE A 87 18.88 11.70 -37.34
CA ILE A 87 20.21 12.29 -37.52
C ILE A 87 20.54 13.09 -36.26
N ALA A 88 21.40 12.53 -35.41
CA ALA A 88 21.94 13.19 -34.23
C ALA A 88 23.48 13.15 -34.26
N VAL A 89 24.10 14.16 -33.64
CA VAL A 89 25.55 14.29 -33.51
C VAL A 89 25.91 14.18 -32.04
N ASP A 90 27.08 13.62 -31.75
CA ASP A 90 27.53 13.47 -30.35
C ASP A 90 27.53 14.82 -29.63
N GLY A 91 27.01 14.83 -28.41
CA GLY A 91 26.82 16.02 -27.58
C GLY A 91 25.51 16.79 -27.81
N LEU A 92 24.66 16.38 -28.76
CA LEU A 92 23.35 17.02 -28.98
C LEU A 92 22.45 16.77 -27.77
N ASN A 93 21.91 17.84 -27.17
CA ASN A 93 20.92 17.73 -26.09
C ASN A 93 19.49 17.87 -26.62
N VAL A 94 18.60 17.02 -26.12
CA VAL A 94 17.16 17.10 -26.31
C VAL A 94 16.48 17.22 -24.96
N PHE A 95 15.61 18.20 -24.81
CA PHE A 95 14.74 18.39 -23.66
C PHE A 95 13.36 17.85 -23.98
N VAL A 96 12.78 17.06 -23.08
CA VAL A 96 11.48 16.42 -23.25
C VAL A 96 10.64 16.75 -22.04
N ASP A 97 9.52 17.44 -22.24
CA ASP A 97 8.55 17.66 -21.17
C ASP A 97 7.74 16.37 -20.96
N VAL A 98 7.67 15.92 -19.71
CA VAL A 98 7.13 14.62 -19.32
C VAL A 98 5.99 14.81 -18.33
N ASP A 99 4.87 14.18 -18.67
CA ASP A 99 3.78 13.95 -17.74
C ASP A 99 3.97 12.59 -17.07
N TYR A 100 3.67 12.50 -15.78
CA TYR A 100 3.66 11.23 -15.05
C TYR A 100 2.25 10.76 -14.80
N ILE A 101 2.07 9.45 -14.92
CA ILE A 101 0.89 8.77 -14.41
C ILE A 101 0.78 9.18 -12.94
N PRO A 102 -0.43 9.53 -12.48
CA PRO A 102 -0.66 9.81 -11.08
C PRO A 102 -0.06 8.66 -10.22
N GLY A 103 1.03 8.94 -9.48
CA GLY A 103 1.88 7.94 -8.82
C GLY A 103 3.37 7.98 -9.11
N GLY A 104 3.82 8.73 -10.12
CA GLY A 104 5.19 8.63 -10.62
C GLY A 104 6.07 9.87 -10.53
N ASN A 105 5.52 11.01 -10.10
CA ASN A 105 6.17 12.30 -10.31
C ASN A 105 7.15 12.73 -9.20
N THR A 106 7.68 11.79 -8.42
CA THR A 106 8.66 12.11 -7.39
C THR A 106 9.97 11.37 -7.62
N ASN A 107 11.07 12.12 -7.51
CA ASN A 107 12.43 11.60 -7.42
C ASN A 107 12.88 11.40 -5.97
N ASP A 108 12.02 11.73 -5.01
CA ASP A 108 12.27 11.64 -3.57
C ASP A 108 11.91 10.22 -3.11
N GLU A 109 12.92 9.44 -2.69
CA GLU A 109 12.70 8.07 -2.22
C GLU A 109 11.81 8.04 -0.99
N ASP A 110 11.89 9.01 -0.07
CA ASP A 110 11.04 9.03 1.12
C ASP A 110 9.56 9.25 0.75
N LEU A 111 9.27 10.11 -0.23
CA LEU A 111 7.91 10.22 -0.78
C LEU A 111 7.48 8.96 -1.54
N SER A 112 8.39 8.32 -2.28
CA SER A 112 8.12 7.07 -3.01
C SER A 112 7.75 5.91 -2.06
N ARG A 113 8.25 5.93 -0.81
CA ARG A 113 7.95 4.90 0.19
C ARG A 113 6.48 4.87 0.57
N TYR A 114 5.76 6.00 0.56
CA TYR A 114 4.32 6.01 0.85
C TYR A 114 3.48 5.24 -0.18
N ILE A 115 3.97 5.10 -1.41
CA ILE A 115 3.26 4.42 -2.49
C ILE A 115 3.79 3.01 -2.78
N THR A 116 4.98 2.68 -2.28
CA THR A 116 5.63 1.36 -2.41
C THR A 116 5.61 0.52 -1.12
N ALA A 117 5.23 1.12 0.02
CA ALA A 117 5.17 0.45 1.32
C ALA A 117 4.35 -0.86 1.28
N GLY A 118 4.87 -1.87 1.96
CA GLY A 118 4.13 -3.11 2.21
C GLY A 118 2.85 -2.82 3.01
N LYS A 119 1.75 -3.48 2.68
CA LYS A 119 0.45 -3.30 3.35
C LYS A 119 0.26 -4.34 4.46
N TYR A 120 -0.16 -3.89 5.64
CA TYR A 120 -0.77 -4.73 6.67
C TYR A 120 -2.18 -4.23 7.03
N GLU A 121 -3.18 -5.09 6.96
CA GLU A 121 -4.57 -4.77 7.32
C GLU A 121 -4.92 -5.41 8.65
N LEU A 122 -5.37 -4.59 9.61
CA LEU A 122 -5.73 -5.08 10.94
C LEU A 122 -6.89 -6.06 10.87
N SER A 123 -6.68 -7.23 11.47
CA SER A 123 -7.71 -8.22 11.72
C SER A 123 -8.52 -7.89 12.97
N ALA A 124 -9.64 -8.58 13.18
CA ALA A 124 -10.50 -8.35 14.34
C ALA A 124 -9.76 -8.55 15.69
N SER A 125 -8.76 -9.44 15.73
CA SER A 125 -7.96 -9.70 16.94
C SER A 125 -6.87 -8.67 17.22
N ASP A 126 -6.56 -7.79 16.25
CA ASP A 126 -5.56 -6.74 16.42
C ASP A 126 -6.09 -5.53 17.18
N TYR A 127 -7.42 -5.37 17.20
CA TYR A 127 -8.04 -4.28 17.93
C TYR A 127 -8.01 -4.53 19.44
N PRO A 128 -7.67 -3.52 20.25
CA PRO A 128 -7.56 -3.67 21.70
C PRO A 128 -8.90 -4.05 22.36
N THR A 129 -10.01 -3.48 21.91
CA THR A 129 -11.35 -3.94 22.29
C THR A 129 -11.77 -5.14 21.44
N GLN A 130 -11.82 -6.32 22.06
CA GLN A 130 -12.19 -7.57 21.38
C GLN A 130 -13.60 -7.50 20.77
N GLY A 131 -13.75 -7.94 19.52
CA GLY A 131 -15.03 -7.94 18.80
C GLY A 131 -15.49 -6.57 18.29
N SER A 132 -14.71 -5.50 18.48
CA SER A 132 -15.01 -4.16 17.94
C SER A 132 -14.87 -4.09 16.42
N GLY A 133 -13.84 -4.78 15.89
CA GLY A 133 -13.41 -4.70 14.50
C GLY A 133 -13.10 -3.27 14.05
N ALA A 134 -12.73 -2.38 14.98
CA ALA A 134 -12.31 -1.00 14.78
C ALA A 134 -11.83 -0.40 16.12
N PHE A 135 -10.93 0.58 16.09
CA PHE A 135 -10.59 1.35 17.29
C PHE A 135 -11.81 2.17 17.77
N LEU A 136 -12.00 2.21 19.08
CA LEU A 136 -12.94 3.13 19.72
C LEU A 136 -12.40 4.58 19.65
N PRO A 137 -13.26 5.60 19.67
CA PRO A 137 -12.80 6.99 19.67
C PRO A 137 -11.87 7.34 20.84
N SER A 138 -12.01 6.63 21.97
CA SER A 138 -11.23 6.81 23.19
C SER A 138 -9.90 6.03 23.24
N GLU A 139 -9.64 5.15 22.27
CA GLU A 139 -8.41 4.37 22.20
C GLU A 139 -7.30 5.16 21.50
N ASN A 140 -6.05 4.95 21.92
CA ASN A 140 -4.86 5.57 21.32
C ASN A 140 -4.20 4.58 20.35
N GLU A 141 -4.39 4.80 19.06
CA GLU A 141 -3.95 3.94 17.97
C GLU A 141 -2.44 3.76 17.93
N GLU A 142 -1.67 4.85 18.08
CA GLU A 142 -0.20 4.83 18.01
C GLU A 142 0.40 3.83 18.99
N SER A 143 -0.19 3.73 20.21
CA SER A 143 0.29 2.83 21.25
C SER A 143 0.11 1.34 20.94
N PHE A 144 -0.75 0.99 19.98
CA PHE A 144 -1.01 -0.38 19.55
C PHE A 144 -0.35 -0.69 18.21
N LEU A 145 -0.44 0.23 17.25
CA LEU A 145 0.01 0.04 15.88
C LEU A 145 1.51 -0.26 15.81
N GLU A 146 2.37 0.43 16.58
CA GLU A 146 3.81 0.13 16.61
C GLU A 146 4.09 -1.34 17.00
N SER A 147 3.39 -1.84 18.01
CA SER A 147 3.56 -3.22 18.49
C SER A 147 3.08 -4.26 17.47
N ILE A 148 2.03 -3.93 16.72
CA ILE A 148 1.50 -4.77 15.65
C ILE A 148 2.52 -4.81 14.51
N VAL A 149 3.00 -3.66 14.05
CA VAL A 149 4.01 -3.58 12.98
C VAL A 149 5.26 -4.38 13.34
N ALA A 150 5.77 -4.24 14.57
CA ALA A 150 6.93 -4.99 15.05
C ALA A 150 6.68 -6.50 15.13
N ARG A 151 5.47 -6.94 15.51
CA ARG A 151 5.09 -8.35 15.59
C ARG A 151 5.01 -8.99 14.19
N GLU A 152 4.42 -8.28 13.24
CA GLU A 152 4.18 -8.78 11.88
C GLU A 152 5.44 -8.69 11.00
N ASN A 153 6.39 -7.82 11.37
CA ASN A 153 7.66 -7.63 10.67
C ASN A 153 8.83 -7.87 11.64
N PRO A 154 9.13 -9.14 11.99
CA PRO A 154 10.12 -9.48 13.03
C PRO A 154 11.59 -9.35 12.59
N THR A 155 11.85 -9.18 11.29
CA THR A 155 13.21 -9.05 10.72
C THR A 155 13.28 -7.89 9.72
N PRO A 156 13.01 -6.65 10.14
CA PRO A 156 13.06 -5.50 9.25
C PRO A 156 14.51 -5.11 8.93
N LEU A 157 14.70 -4.52 7.76
CA LEU A 157 15.90 -3.79 7.36
C LEU A 157 15.70 -2.29 7.60
N GLU A 158 16.78 -1.59 7.89
CA GLU A 158 16.73 -0.13 8.04
C GLU A 158 16.19 0.52 6.75
N GLY A 159 15.22 1.41 6.91
CA GLY A 159 14.50 2.04 5.80
C GLY A 159 13.24 1.31 5.35
N ASP A 160 12.95 0.10 5.85
CA ASP A 160 11.69 -0.60 5.54
C ASP A 160 10.50 0.25 5.97
N VAL A 161 9.49 0.36 5.10
CA VAL A 161 8.23 1.08 5.36
C VAL A 161 7.03 0.17 5.23
N VAL A 162 6.13 0.24 6.20
CA VAL A 162 4.87 -0.49 6.24
C VAL A 162 3.71 0.48 6.35
N ARG A 163 2.72 0.32 5.46
CA ARG A 163 1.40 0.93 5.57
C ARG A 163 0.51 0.02 6.38
N VAL A 164 -0.04 0.56 7.48
CA VAL A 164 -1.02 -0.11 8.31
C VAL A 164 -2.41 0.44 8.00
N GLU A 165 -3.34 -0.46 7.72
CA GLU A 165 -4.74 -0.17 7.42
C GLU A 165 -5.63 -0.61 8.57
N TYR A 166 -6.43 0.32 9.08
CA TYR A 166 -7.29 0.07 10.23
C TYR A 166 -8.58 0.87 10.15
N LEU A 167 -9.59 0.41 10.89
CA LEU A 167 -10.86 1.08 11.05
C LEU A 167 -10.91 1.80 12.39
N LYS A 168 -11.53 2.98 12.43
CA LYS A 168 -11.86 3.69 13.67
C LYS A 168 -13.32 4.12 13.65
N PHE A 169 -14.02 3.95 14.77
CA PHE A 169 -15.37 4.49 14.89
C PHE A 169 -15.35 6.02 14.97
N ASN A 170 -16.25 6.67 14.23
CA ASN A 170 -16.37 8.13 14.21
C ASN A 170 -16.97 8.67 15.52
N GLU A 171 -17.79 7.87 16.19
CA GLU A 171 -18.44 8.15 17.48
C GLU A 171 -18.42 6.90 18.36
N GLU A 172 -18.74 7.05 19.66
CA GLU A 172 -18.82 5.91 20.57
C GLU A 172 -19.88 4.91 20.06
N PRO A 173 -19.51 3.66 19.75
CA PRO A 173 -20.42 2.72 19.12
C PRO A 173 -21.45 2.18 20.12
N VAL A 174 -22.52 1.61 19.58
CA VAL A 174 -23.60 0.98 20.36
C VAL A 174 -23.52 -0.54 20.30
N ASP A 175 -24.03 -1.23 21.31
CA ASP A 175 -24.10 -2.68 21.31
C ASP A 175 -25.02 -3.18 20.19
N GLY A 176 -24.43 -3.89 19.23
CA GLY A 176 -25.11 -4.63 18.17
C GLY A 176 -25.00 -6.15 18.40
N THR A 177 -25.87 -6.91 17.74
CA THR A 177 -25.82 -8.38 17.77
C THR A 177 -25.98 -8.96 16.38
N ARG A 178 -25.03 -9.81 15.96
CA ARG A 178 -25.09 -10.58 14.72
C ARG A 178 -25.37 -12.04 15.03
N VAL A 179 -26.35 -12.65 14.36
CA VAL A 179 -26.57 -14.10 14.43
C VAL A 179 -25.46 -14.79 13.62
N ILE A 180 -24.64 -15.62 14.28
CA ILE A 180 -23.51 -16.32 13.64
C ILE A 180 -23.80 -17.81 13.41
N SER A 181 -24.67 -18.40 14.23
CA SER A 181 -25.21 -19.75 14.01
C SER A 181 -26.69 -19.75 14.34
N GLU A 182 -27.49 -20.32 13.43
CA GLU A 182 -28.92 -20.50 13.61
C GLU A 182 -29.30 -21.91 13.18
N THR A 183 -29.78 -22.70 14.13
CA THR A 183 -30.42 -23.99 13.85
C THR A 183 -31.92 -23.85 14.04
N ASN A 184 -32.68 -23.92 12.96
CA ASN A 184 -34.14 -24.02 12.98
C ASN A 184 -34.55 -25.48 12.77
N PHE A 185 -34.98 -26.16 13.83
CA PHE A 185 -35.29 -27.58 13.76
C PHE A 185 -36.59 -27.85 13.00
N GLY A 186 -36.51 -28.45 11.82
CA GLY A 186 -37.61 -29.15 11.13
C GLY A 186 -37.32 -30.64 10.95
N ALA A 187 -36.04 -30.96 10.89
CA ALA A 187 -35.40 -32.27 10.99
C ALA A 187 -34.27 -32.18 12.05
N PHE A 188 -33.32 -33.12 12.06
CA PHE A 188 -32.13 -33.00 12.92
C PHE A 188 -31.12 -31.94 12.47
N GLU A 189 -31.20 -31.42 11.24
CA GLU A 189 -30.34 -30.33 10.75
C GLU A 189 -28.83 -30.60 10.93
N GLY A 190 -28.40 -31.85 10.70
CA GLY A 190 -27.00 -32.26 10.88
C GLY A 190 -26.60 -32.58 12.32
N TRP A 191 -27.48 -32.36 13.29
CA TRP A 191 -27.27 -32.83 14.67
C TRP A 191 -27.35 -34.36 14.73
N THR A 192 -26.51 -34.95 15.58
CA THR A 192 -26.37 -36.40 15.70
C THR A 192 -27.04 -36.88 16.99
N PRO A 193 -28.09 -37.72 16.91
CA PRO A 193 -28.66 -38.36 18.10
C PRO A 193 -27.73 -39.49 18.58
N ILE A 194 -27.53 -39.57 19.90
CA ILE A 194 -26.65 -40.54 20.55
C ILE A 194 -27.42 -41.16 21.72
N ASP A 195 -27.68 -42.46 21.58
CA ASP A 195 -28.43 -43.21 22.58
C ASP A 195 -27.47 -43.86 23.60
N ILE A 196 -27.61 -43.52 24.88
CA ILE A 196 -26.76 -44.06 25.97
C ILE A 196 -27.47 -45.17 26.72
N SER A 197 -28.71 -44.93 27.14
CA SER A 197 -29.52 -45.94 27.82
C SER A 197 -31.01 -45.72 27.63
N GLY A 198 -31.79 -46.80 27.71
CA GLY A 198 -33.22 -46.78 27.43
C GLY A 198 -33.53 -47.16 25.99
N ALA A 199 -34.82 -47.10 25.63
CA ALA A 199 -35.31 -47.48 24.30
C ALA A 199 -36.04 -46.31 23.60
N GLN A 200 -36.15 -45.17 24.27
CA GLN A 200 -36.60 -43.94 23.64
C GLN A 200 -35.37 -43.30 22.98
N SER A 201 -35.62 -42.38 22.04
CA SER A 201 -34.55 -41.69 21.33
C SER A 201 -35.06 -40.35 20.82
N TRP A 202 -34.13 -39.46 20.45
CA TRP A 202 -34.48 -38.17 19.88
C TRP A 202 -35.22 -38.40 18.57
N SER A 203 -36.21 -37.57 18.28
CA SER A 203 -37.04 -37.71 17.08
C SER A 203 -37.40 -36.38 16.45
N GLU A 204 -37.60 -36.40 15.14
CA GLU A 204 -38.01 -35.23 14.36
C GLU A 204 -39.52 -35.01 14.49
N GLY A 205 -39.91 -33.89 15.06
CA GLY A 205 -41.28 -33.42 15.16
C GLY A 205 -41.70 -32.60 13.94
N VAL A 206 -41.58 -33.17 12.72
CA VAL A 206 -41.79 -32.46 11.43
C VAL A 206 -43.08 -31.62 11.39
N GLN A 207 -44.19 -32.12 11.94
CA GLN A 207 -45.47 -31.38 11.95
C GLN A 207 -45.47 -30.11 12.82
N PHE A 208 -44.52 -30.01 13.73
CA PHE A 208 -44.43 -28.96 14.73
C PHE A 208 -43.15 -28.12 14.59
N ASN A 209 -42.35 -28.41 13.56
CA ASN A 209 -41.01 -27.89 13.31
C ASN A 209 -40.20 -27.92 14.61
N ASN A 210 -39.82 -29.10 15.07
CA ASN A 210 -38.91 -29.26 16.21
C ASN A 210 -38.18 -30.59 16.15
N VAL A 211 -37.18 -30.73 17.02
CA VAL A 211 -36.74 -32.02 17.55
C VAL A 211 -37.36 -32.24 18.93
N GLN A 212 -37.60 -33.49 19.29
CA GLN A 212 -38.26 -33.83 20.55
C GLN A 212 -37.77 -35.13 21.17
N MET A 213 -37.84 -35.18 22.50
CA MET A 213 -37.50 -36.33 23.32
C MET A 213 -38.54 -36.54 24.43
N SER A 214 -38.78 -37.80 24.80
CA SER A 214 -39.65 -38.17 25.92
C SER A 214 -39.36 -39.60 26.37
N GLY A 215 -39.00 -39.78 27.64
CA GLY A 215 -38.94 -41.08 28.31
C GLY A 215 -40.30 -41.72 28.60
N PHE A 216 -41.42 -41.02 28.32
CA PHE A 216 -42.75 -41.59 28.40
C PHE A 216 -43.12 -42.33 27.11
N SER A 217 -43.49 -43.61 27.23
CA SER A 217 -44.02 -44.40 26.13
C SER A 217 -45.12 -45.35 26.61
N SER A 218 -46.15 -45.58 25.79
CA SER A 218 -47.19 -46.57 26.04
C SER A 218 -47.86 -46.49 27.44
N GLY A 219 -47.98 -45.29 28.00
CA GLY A 219 -48.63 -45.08 29.30
C GLY A 219 -47.71 -45.16 30.53
N SER A 220 -46.40 -45.36 30.35
CA SER A 220 -45.41 -45.52 31.44
C SER A 220 -44.17 -44.65 31.22
N ASN A 221 -43.50 -44.28 32.32
CA ASN A 221 -42.17 -43.66 32.29
C ASN A 221 -41.10 -44.75 32.20
N PHE A 222 -39.98 -44.45 31.56
CA PHE A 222 -38.83 -45.34 31.45
C PHE A 222 -37.56 -44.60 31.82
N ALA A 223 -36.63 -45.29 32.48
CA ALA A 223 -35.26 -44.78 32.62
C ALA A 223 -34.59 -44.67 31.24
N ASN A 224 -34.02 -43.50 30.96
CA ASN A 224 -33.49 -43.19 29.64
C ASN A 224 -32.44 -42.07 29.74
N GLU A 225 -31.36 -42.17 28.97
CA GLU A 225 -30.36 -41.13 28.77
C GLU A 225 -30.01 -41.07 27.29
N ASP A 226 -30.25 -39.91 26.68
CA ASP A 226 -30.03 -39.67 25.26
C ASP A 226 -29.57 -38.24 25.00
N TRP A 227 -28.76 -38.09 23.97
CA TRP A 227 -28.14 -36.84 23.60
C TRP A 227 -28.45 -36.49 22.15
N LEU A 228 -28.50 -35.20 21.83
CA LEU A 228 -28.49 -34.70 20.46
C LEU A 228 -27.38 -33.66 20.37
N VAL A 229 -26.35 -33.92 19.57
CA VAL A 229 -25.13 -33.10 19.51
C VAL A 229 -25.02 -32.39 18.15
N SER A 230 -24.68 -31.10 18.15
CA SER A 230 -24.53 -30.30 16.95
C SER A 230 -23.32 -30.74 16.12
N PRO A 231 -23.28 -30.36 14.82
CA PRO A 231 -22.01 -30.23 14.11
C PRO A 231 -21.04 -29.32 14.86
N GLU A 232 -19.77 -29.37 14.44
CA GLU A 232 -18.74 -28.44 14.90
C GLU A 232 -19.11 -27.00 14.48
N LEU A 233 -19.04 -26.07 15.42
CA LEU A 233 -19.30 -24.64 15.22
C LEU A 233 -17.99 -23.88 15.49
N ASP A 234 -17.52 -23.13 14.49
CA ASP A 234 -16.28 -22.37 14.55
C ASP A 234 -16.57 -20.90 14.90
N PHE A 235 -16.06 -20.45 16.05
CA PHE A 235 -16.16 -19.07 16.53
C PHE A 235 -14.79 -18.39 16.62
N SER A 236 -13.78 -18.88 15.89
CA SER A 236 -12.41 -18.37 15.90
C SER A 236 -12.28 -16.86 15.58
N SER A 237 -13.29 -16.27 14.95
CA SER A 237 -13.35 -14.83 14.61
C SER A 237 -14.44 -14.05 15.35
N ASP A 238 -15.12 -14.68 16.31
CA ASP A 238 -16.26 -14.09 17.03
C ASP A 238 -15.94 -13.88 18.51
N ALA A 239 -16.55 -12.84 19.08
CA ALA A 239 -16.42 -12.48 20.49
C ALA A 239 -17.78 -12.05 21.06
N ASN A 240 -17.85 -11.93 22.39
CA ASN A 240 -19.07 -11.62 23.14
C ASN A 240 -20.22 -12.57 22.78
N LEU A 241 -19.93 -13.87 22.70
CA LEU A 241 -20.90 -14.86 22.28
C LEU A 241 -22.11 -14.92 23.22
N ARG A 242 -23.31 -15.02 22.63
CA ARG A 242 -24.59 -15.17 23.31
C ARG A 242 -25.39 -16.33 22.74
N MET A 243 -26.05 -17.11 23.59
CA MET A 243 -26.92 -18.21 23.18
C MET A 243 -28.39 -17.94 23.48
N GLN A 244 -29.26 -18.31 22.54
CA GLN A 244 -30.70 -18.36 22.70
C GLN A 244 -31.26 -19.73 22.31
N ILE A 245 -32.24 -20.21 23.09
CA ILE A 245 -32.97 -21.45 22.79
C ILE A 245 -34.48 -21.18 22.80
N ASN A 246 -35.19 -21.77 21.83
CA ASN A 246 -36.64 -21.75 21.77
C ASN A 246 -37.20 -23.15 22.04
N GLN A 247 -37.81 -23.34 23.21
CA GLN A 247 -38.13 -24.68 23.72
C GLN A 247 -39.50 -24.78 24.40
N ASN A 248 -39.99 -26.01 24.54
CA ASN A 248 -41.22 -26.34 25.28
C ASN A 248 -41.00 -27.61 26.12
N PHE A 249 -41.53 -27.61 27.34
CA PHE A 249 -41.64 -28.78 28.21
C PHE A 249 -43.10 -29.15 28.41
N ARG A 250 -43.40 -30.44 28.58
CA ARG A 250 -44.77 -30.88 28.90
C ARG A 250 -44.83 -32.23 29.61
N PHE A 251 -45.89 -32.42 30.41
CA PHE A 251 -46.24 -33.68 31.08
C PHE A 251 -45.31 -34.11 32.24
N GLY A 252 -44.32 -33.29 32.57
CA GLY A 252 -43.45 -33.46 33.73
C GLY A 252 -42.61 -32.22 33.98
N ASN A 253 -42.00 -32.16 35.16
CA ASN A 253 -41.14 -31.04 35.56
C ASN A 253 -39.69 -31.32 35.11
N PRO A 254 -39.11 -30.51 34.21
CA PRO A 254 -37.73 -30.72 33.75
C PRO A 254 -36.70 -30.58 34.87
N ASN A 255 -36.97 -29.78 35.91
CA ASN A 255 -36.05 -29.57 37.04
C ASN A 255 -35.88 -30.82 37.92
N ASP A 256 -36.78 -31.80 37.81
CA ASP A 256 -36.68 -33.07 38.54
C ASP A 256 -35.87 -34.12 37.76
N LEU A 257 -35.30 -33.75 36.61
CA LEU A 257 -34.65 -34.62 35.63
C LEU A 257 -33.30 -34.01 35.19
N GLY A 258 -32.42 -34.84 34.61
CA GLY A 258 -31.15 -34.38 34.01
C GLY A 258 -31.33 -33.86 32.59
N ILE A 259 -32.07 -32.76 32.43
CA ILE A 259 -32.27 -32.10 31.13
C ILE A 259 -31.41 -30.86 31.06
N GLN A 260 -30.44 -30.84 30.14
CA GLN A 260 -29.38 -29.83 30.10
C GLN A 260 -29.07 -29.43 28.65
N VAL A 261 -28.69 -28.17 28.47
CA VAL A 261 -28.00 -27.69 27.27
C VAL A 261 -26.54 -27.54 27.64
N LEU A 262 -25.66 -28.18 26.88
CA LEU A 262 -24.25 -28.32 27.20
C LEU A 262 -23.38 -27.83 26.03
N VAL A 263 -22.19 -27.32 26.32
CA VAL A 263 -21.18 -26.92 25.31
C VAL A 263 -19.84 -27.57 25.66
N ALA A 264 -19.11 -28.03 24.64
CA ALA A 264 -17.79 -28.62 24.78
C ALA A 264 -16.86 -28.17 23.64
N THR A 265 -15.57 -28.03 23.93
CA THR A 265 -14.50 -27.73 22.96
C THR A 265 -13.67 -28.97 22.58
N ASP A 266 -13.88 -30.10 23.26
CA ASP A 266 -13.07 -31.32 23.14
C ASP A 266 -13.87 -32.55 22.66
N TYR A 267 -15.09 -32.33 22.14
CA TYR A 267 -15.95 -33.42 21.69
C TYR A 267 -15.48 -34.05 20.38
N THR A 268 -15.16 -35.35 20.42
CA THR A 268 -14.68 -36.11 19.25
C THR A 268 -15.57 -37.32 18.91
N GLY A 269 -16.88 -37.23 19.15
CA GLY A 269 -17.85 -38.28 18.80
C GLY A 269 -18.30 -39.20 19.95
N ASP A 270 -17.76 -39.04 21.16
CA ASP A 270 -18.18 -39.76 22.37
C ASP A 270 -18.52 -38.75 23.47
N VAL A 271 -19.81 -38.71 23.86
CA VAL A 271 -20.33 -37.75 24.84
C VAL A 271 -19.80 -38.03 26.26
N THR A 272 -19.30 -39.23 26.54
CA THR A 272 -18.82 -39.63 27.87
C THR A 272 -17.37 -39.26 28.13
N THR A 273 -16.61 -38.92 27.08
CA THR A 273 -15.19 -38.54 27.18
C THR A 273 -14.95 -37.04 27.07
N ALA A 274 -15.94 -36.29 26.57
CA ALA A 274 -15.86 -34.83 26.43
C ALA A 274 -16.14 -34.10 27.76
N THR A 275 -15.59 -32.91 27.89
CA THR A 275 -15.78 -32.02 29.03
C THR A 275 -16.90 -31.03 28.72
N TRP A 276 -18.07 -31.24 29.32
CA TRP A 276 -19.26 -30.43 29.07
C TRP A 276 -19.45 -29.35 30.13
N GLU A 277 -19.68 -28.13 29.68
CA GLU A 277 -20.15 -27.02 30.49
C GLU A 277 -21.65 -26.78 30.26
N GLU A 278 -22.42 -26.59 31.34
CA GLU A 278 -23.86 -26.39 31.26
C GLU A 278 -24.24 -24.93 31.05
N ILE A 279 -25.07 -24.67 30.04
CA ILE A 279 -25.66 -23.36 29.78
C ILE A 279 -27.02 -23.29 30.46
N THR A 280 -27.14 -22.37 31.42
CA THR A 280 -28.37 -22.17 32.21
C THR A 280 -29.20 -21.02 31.65
N PHE A 281 -30.49 -21.27 31.44
CA PHE A 281 -31.47 -20.27 31.00
C PHE A 281 -32.43 -19.93 32.14
N THR A 282 -32.79 -18.66 32.27
CA THR A 282 -33.74 -18.15 33.28
C THR A 282 -35.15 -18.00 32.72
N MET A 283 -35.28 -17.70 31.43
CA MET A 283 -36.56 -17.69 30.73
C MET A 283 -36.90 -19.10 30.22
N VAL A 284 -37.50 -19.91 31.09
CA VAL A 284 -37.85 -21.32 30.81
C VAL A 284 -39.37 -21.58 30.72
N PRO A 285 -39.82 -22.60 29.95
CA PRO A 285 -41.24 -22.95 29.85
C PRO A 285 -41.88 -23.39 31.18
N THR A 286 -43.16 -23.05 31.37
CA THR A 286 -43.97 -23.40 32.56
C THR A 286 -44.44 -24.85 32.63
N ASN A 287 -44.04 -25.70 31.67
CA ASN A 287 -44.34 -27.14 31.53
C ASN A 287 -45.83 -27.58 31.49
N ASN A 288 -46.77 -26.63 31.44
CA ASN A 288 -48.21 -26.88 31.59
C ASN A 288 -49.05 -26.62 30.32
N ASP A 289 -48.47 -26.04 29.28
CA ASP A 289 -49.08 -25.79 27.97
C ASP A 289 -48.20 -26.34 26.82
N ASN A 290 -48.51 -25.97 25.57
CA ASN A 290 -47.67 -26.34 24.42
C ASN A 290 -46.94 -25.12 23.84
N ASP A 291 -46.87 -24.02 24.59
CA ASP A 291 -46.27 -22.80 24.12
C ASP A 291 -44.75 -22.93 24.21
N TYR A 292 -44.09 -22.42 23.18
CA TYR A 292 -42.64 -22.37 23.14
C TYR A 292 -42.19 -21.06 23.78
N VAL A 293 -41.18 -21.14 24.62
CA VAL A 293 -40.55 -19.98 25.25
C VAL A 293 -39.18 -19.82 24.61
N LEU A 294 -38.96 -18.65 24.01
CA LEU A 294 -37.64 -18.18 23.61
C LEU A 294 -36.93 -17.66 24.86
N SER A 295 -35.72 -18.11 25.09
CA SER A 295 -34.91 -17.68 26.23
C SER A 295 -34.41 -16.24 26.08
N GLU A 296 -33.82 -15.70 27.14
CA GLU A 296 -32.91 -14.57 27.05
C GLU A 296 -31.65 -14.91 26.24
N ASP A 297 -30.88 -13.88 25.89
CA ASP A 297 -29.51 -14.01 25.36
C ASP A 297 -28.53 -14.31 26.51
N VAL A 298 -28.28 -15.61 26.73
CA VAL A 298 -27.37 -16.08 27.78
C VAL A 298 -25.93 -15.84 27.36
N ASP A 299 -25.13 -15.33 28.28
CA ASP A 299 -23.69 -15.11 28.08
C ASP A 299 -22.95 -16.44 27.97
N ILE A 300 -22.22 -16.62 26.87
CA ILE A 300 -21.36 -17.78 26.62
C ILE A 300 -19.97 -17.33 26.14
N SER A 301 -19.55 -16.13 26.53
CA SER A 301 -18.28 -15.53 26.07
C SER A 301 -17.03 -16.30 26.51
N ASN A 302 -17.16 -17.29 27.40
CA ASN A 302 -16.11 -18.24 27.73
C ASN A 302 -15.71 -19.15 26.56
N PHE A 303 -16.50 -19.17 25.48
CA PHE A 303 -16.20 -19.87 24.22
C PHE A 303 -15.82 -18.92 23.07
N ASP A 304 -15.56 -17.63 23.35
CA ASP A 304 -15.07 -16.68 22.34
C ASP A 304 -13.77 -17.20 21.71
N GLY A 305 -13.66 -17.13 20.38
CA GLY A 305 -12.47 -17.61 19.66
C GLY A 305 -12.30 -19.14 19.57
N GLU A 306 -13.22 -19.93 20.12
CA GLU A 306 -13.11 -21.39 20.17
C GLU A 306 -13.90 -22.09 19.06
N THR A 307 -13.58 -23.36 18.85
CA THR A 307 -14.42 -24.28 18.07
C THR A 307 -15.17 -25.20 19.03
N VAL A 308 -16.50 -25.30 18.91
CA VAL A 308 -17.35 -25.98 19.90
C VAL A 308 -18.40 -26.92 19.29
N ASN A 309 -18.92 -27.80 20.12
CA ASN A 309 -20.18 -28.52 19.89
C ASN A 309 -21.19 -28.18 20.99
N ILE A 310 -22.46 -28.05 20.62
CA ILE A 310 -23.59 -27.86 21.53
C ILE A 310 -24.33 -29.20 21.65
N ALA A 311 -24.73 -29.59 22.85
CA ALA A 311 -25.51 -30.79 23.09
C ALA A 311 -26.80 -30.52 23.87
N LEU A 312 -27.86 -31.25 23.49
CA LEU A 312 -29.12 -31.37 24.22
C LEU A 312 -29.13 -32.72 24.92
N LYS A 313 -28.86 -32.71 26.23
CA LYS A 313 -28.88 -33.91 27.07
C LYS A 313 -30.25 -34.11 27.69
N TYR A 314 -30.79 -35.32 27.59
CA TYR A 314 -32.06 -35.69 28.20
C TYR A 314 -31.91 -36.94 29.06
N GLU A 315 -32.30 -36.83 30.33
CA GLU A 315 -32.45 -37.96 31.24
C GLU A 315 -33.88 -38.11 31.76
N SER A 316 -34.29 -39.35 31.99
CA SER A 316 -35.53 -39.68 32.71
C SER A 316 -35.40 -40.96 33.52
N THR A 317 -36.40 -41.25 34.35
CA THR A 317 -36.43 -42.43 35.24
C THR A 317 -37.70 -43.24 35.04
N ASP A 318 -37.74 -44.46 35.56
CA ASP A 318 -38.96 -45.29 35.57
C ASP A 318 -40.14 -44.65 36.32
N SER A 319 -39.90 -43.57 37.07
CA SER A 319 -40.91 -42.88 37.88
C SER A 319 -41.28 -41.49 37.38
N ALA A 320 -40.41 -40.84 36.60
CA ALA A 320 -40.59 -39.46 36.15
C ALA A 320 -39.97 -39.25 34.75
N SER A 321 -40.73 -38.61 33.87
CA SER A 321 -40.26 -38.13 32.58
C SER A 321 -41.00 -36.84 32.20
N THR A 322 -40.49 -36.11 31.21
CA THR A 322 -41.15 -34.97 30.60
C THR A 322 -40.93 -35.02 29.10
N ARG A 323 -41.84 -34.45 28.31
CA ARG A 323 -41.58 -34.25 26.89
C ARG A 323 -40.82 -32.94 26.71
N TRP A 324 -39.65 -32.99 26.09
CA TRP A 324 -38.89 -31.83 25.69
C TRP A 324 -39.00 -31.63 24.17
N ARG A 325 -39.20 -30.39 23.75
CA ARG A 325 -39.22 -29.98 22.35
C ARG A 325 -38.33 -28.77 22.18
N VAL A 326 -37.47 -28.79 21.17
CA VAL A 326 -36.59 -27.66 20.82
C VAL A 326 -36.85 -27.27 19.37
N ARG A 327 -37.17 -26.00 19.18
CA ARG A 327 -37.49 -25.39 17.89
C ARG A 327 -36.29 -24.75 17.24
N GLN A 328 -35.49 -24.09 18.06
CA GLN A 328 -34.44 -23.23 17.56
C GLN A 328 -33.33 -23.10 18.60
N ILE A 329 -32.10 -23.06 18.12
CA ILE A 329 -30.93 -22.64 18.89
C ILE A 329 -30.18 -21.62 18.04
N ASN A 330 -29.93 -20.45 18.61
CA ASN A 330 -29.14 -19.39 18.00
C ASN A 330 -27.91 -19.11 18.84
N VAL A 331 -26.78 -18.93 18.17
CA VAL A 331 -25.60 -18.29 18.73
C VAL A 331 -25.41 -16.96 18.01
N LYS A 332 -25.20 -15.91 18.79
CA LYS A 332 -24.95 -14.55 18.32
C LYS A 332 -23.58 -14.11 18.79
N ALA A 333 -22.89 -13.33 17.98
CA ALA A 333 -21.76 -12.53 18.44
C ALA A 333 -22.27 -11.13 18.81
N GLY A 334 -21.85 -10.64 19.98
CA GLY A 334 -21.97 -9.23 20.34
C GLY A 334 -20.85 -8.44 19.67
N GLY A 335 -21.20 -7.32 19.04
CA GLY A 335 -20.23 -6.44 18.40
C GLY A 335 -20.63 -4.98 18.57
N LEU A 336 -19.69 -4.09 18.36
CA LEU A 336 -19.95 -2.66 18.39
C LEU A 336 -20.41 -2.20 17.00
N GLU A 337 -21.55 -1.52 16.94
CA GLU A 337 -22.11 -0.93 15.72
C GLU A 337 -21.94 0.59 15.73
N GLY A 338 -21.55 1.14 14.58
CA GLY A 338 -21.30 2.56 14.39
C GLY A 338 -20.69 2.83 13.02
N THR A 339 -20.75 4.08 12.58
CA THR A 339 -20.00 4.53 11.40
C THR A 339 -18.50 4.45 11.70
N LYS A 340 -17.73 4.01 10.70
CA LYS A 340 -16.28 3.82 10.78
C LYS A 340 -15.61 4.55 9.63
N ASP A 341 -14.42 5.07 9.89
CA ASP A 341 -13.50 5.57 8.87
C ASP A 341 -12.38 4.54 8.66
N GLN A 342 -12.04 4.28 7.40
CA GLN A 342 -10.81 3.60 7.03
C GLN A 342 -9.66 4.59 7.11
N LEU A 343 -8.64 4.26 7.90
CA LEU A 343 -7.47 5.08 8.15
C LEU A 343 -6.19 4.33 7.80
N PHE A 344 -5.15 5.11 7.55
CA PHE A 344 -3.83 4.64 7.17
C PHE A 344 -2.80 5.25 8.11
N ALA A 345 -1.82 4.46 8.53
CA ALA A 345 -0.62 4.95 9.19
C ALA A 345 0.60 4.33 8.53
N PHE A 346 1.68 5.10 8.41
CA PHE A 346 2.94 4.62 7.86
C PHE A 346 3.97 4.52 8.97
N TYR A 347 4.73 3.44 8.98
CA TYR A 347 5.82 3.23 9.93
C TYR A 347 7.10 2.94 9.16
N ARG A 348 8.20 3.56 9.58
CA ARG A 348 9.55 3.33 9.04
C ARG A 348 10.42 2.69 10.12
N TYR A 349 11.18 1.66 9.74
CA TYR A 349 12.16 1.07 10.64
C TYR A 349 13.48 1.84 10.58
N ASN A 350 13.91 2.41 11.72
CA ASN A 350 15.12 3.23 11.81
C ASN A 350 16.40 2.42 12.11
N GLY A 351 16.36 1.10 11.90
CA GLY A 351 17.44 0.19 12.28
C GLY A 351 17.35 -0.37 13.70
N THR A 352 16.57 0.28 14.59
CA THR A 352 16.35 -0.17 15.98
C THR A 352 14.87 -0.41 16.31
N ASN A 353 14.00 0.54 15.99
CA ASN A 353 12.57 0.50 16.27
C ASN A 353 11.77 0.96 15.04
N TRP A 354 10.47 0.65 15.05
CA TRP A 354 9.51 1.24 14.13
C TRP A 354 9.08 2.61 14.65
N GLU A 355 9.11 3.62 13.80
CA GLU A 355 8.67 4.98 14.11
C GLU A 355 7.61 5.40 13.10
N ILE A 356 6.66 6.24 13.51
CA ILE A 356 5.67 6.79 12.59
C ILE A 356 6.39 7.61 11.51
N LEU A 357 6.03 7.34 10.26
CA LEU A 357 6.44 8.11 9.09
C LEU A 357 5.29 9.08 8.78
N ASP A 358 5.42 10.30 9.28
CA ASP A 358 4.44 11.37 9.16
C ASP A 358 5.19 12.65 8.76
N GLU A 359 5.26 12.88 7.46
CA GLU A 359 5.92 14.06 6.88
C GLU A 359 4.92 15.20 6.73
N ASP A 360 5.26 16.40 7.19
CA ASP A 360 4.36 17.57 7.18
C ASP A 360 3.86 17.93 5.77
N ASN A 361 4.59 17.55 4.72
CA ASN A 361 4.25 17.77 3.32
C ASN A 361 3.61 16.55 2.66
N VAL A 362 3.14 15.55 3.41
CA VAL A 362 2.42 14.38 2.88
C VAL A 362 0.98 14.39 3.35
N TYR A 363 0.04 14.11 2.44
CA TYR A 363 -1.37 13.96 2.78
C TYR A 363 -1.94 12.69 2.16
N VAL A 364 -2.44 11.79 2.99
CA VAL A 364 -3.06 10.53 2.55
C VAL A 364 -4.57 10.71 2.49
N LEU A 365 -5.16 10.54 1.30
CA LEU A 365 -6.60 10.69 1.11
C LEU A 365 -7.38 9.62 1.88
N THR A 366 -8.34 10.08 2.66
CA THR A 366 -9.31 9.26 3.38
C THR A 366 -10.55 8.97 2.53
N ASP A 367 -11.36 8.00 2.94
CA ASP A 367 -12.65 7.71 2.32
C ASP A 367 -13.55 8.96 2.27
N ALA A 368 -13.56 9.74 3.35
CA ALA A 368 -14.31 11.00 3.41
C ALA A 368 -13.83 12.02 2.36
N ASP A 369 -12.53 12.09 2.08
CA ASP A 369 -12.00 12.99 1.05
C ASP A 369 -12.53 12.63 -0.34
N TYR A 370 -12.59 11.34 -0.70
CA TYR A 370 -13.15 10.89 -1.98
C TYR A 370 -14.66 11.18 -2.07
N ASP A 371 -15.40 10.94 -1.00
CA ASP A 371 -16.83 11.23 -0.90
C ASP A 371 -17.12 12.72 -1.13
N GLU A 372 -16.30 13.60 -0.56
CA GLU A 372 -16.42 15.04 -0.78
C GLU A 372 -16.11 15.46 -2.23
N MET A 373 -15.25 14.72 -2.92
CA MET A 373 -14.94 14.96 -4.35
C MET A 373 -16.05 14.47 -5.30
N GLY A 374 -17.00 13.66 -4.80
CA GLY A 374 -18.16 13.19 -5.56
C GLY A 374 -17.90 11.87 -6.28
N PRO A 375 -17.74 11.82 -7.63
CA PRO A 375 -17.60 10.55 -8.36
C PRO A 375 -16.54 9.57 -7.82
N PRO A 376 -15.34 10.02 -7.36
CA PRO A 376 -14.34 9.13 -6.75
C PRO A 376 -14.82 8.40 -5.48
N GLY A 377 -15.70 9.02 -4.68
CA GLY A 377 -16.23 8.46 -3.43
C GLY A 377 -17.07 7.19 -3.59
N ARG A 378 -17.52 6.88 -4.82
CA ARG A 378 -18.26 5.63 -5.05
C ARG A 378 -17.46 4.38 -4.66
N PHE A 379 -16.14 4.43 -4.84
CA PHE A 379 -15.25 3.31 -4.56
C PHE A 379 -14.01 3.73 -3.77
N ASN A 380 -13.99 4.96 -3.23
CA ASN A 380 -12.86 5.55 -2.51
C ASN A 380 -11.53 5.42 -3.28
N ASN A 381 -11.58 5.64 -4.60
CA ASN A 381 -10.42 5.64 -5.48
C ASN A 381 -10.65 6.50 -6.73
N PHE A 382 -9.56 6.91 -7.35
CA PHE A 382 -9.55 7.42 -8.72
C PHE A 382 -9.51 6.28 -9.74
N SER A 383 -9.83 6.58 -10.99
CA SER A 383 -9.74 5.62 -12.10
C SER A 383 -9.54 6.36 -13.42
N SER A 384 -9.35 5.62 -14.52
CA SER A 384 -9.33 6.19 -15.88
C SER A 384 -10.58 7.01 -16.23
N SER A 385 -11.70 6.78 -15.54
CA SER A 385 -12.95 7.52 -15.70
C SER A 385 -13.12 8.70 -14.72
N SER A 386 -12.25 8.80 -13.72
CA SER A 386 -12.27 9.83 -12.67
C SER A 386 -10.82 10.13 -12.30
N LEU A 387 -10.15 10.90 -13.16
CA LEU A 387 -8.72 11.15 -13.06
C LEU A 387 -8.39 12.18 -11.97
N PRO A 388 -7.35 11.97 -11.15
CA PRO A 388 -7.04 12.80 -9.99
C PRO A 388 -6.75 14.27 -10.32
N GLU A 389 -6.16 14.58 -11.46
CA GLU A 389 -5.87 15.95 -11.92
C GLU A 389 -7.14 16.81 -12.07
N ASN A 390 -8.32 16.19 -12.21
CA ASN A 390 -9.60 16.90 -12.25
C ASN A 390 -10.13 17.28 -10.86
N TYR A 391 -9.57 16.72 -9.78
CA TYR A 391 -10.08 16.85 -8.41
C TYR A 391 -9.04 17.39 -7.44
N LEU A 392 -7.83 16.82 -7.45
CA LEU A 392 -6.77 17.08 -6.48
C LEU A 392 -6.33 18.56 -6.41
N PRO A 393 -6.18 19.32 -7.53
CA PRO A 393 -5.84 20.74 -7.43
C PRO A 393 -6.88 21.55 -6.63
N THR A 394 -8.17 21.22 -6.80
CA THR A 394 -9.26 21.87 -6.05
C THR A 394 -9.26 21.43 -4.59
N PHE A 395 -9.03 20.14 -4.34
CA PHE A 395 -8.91 19.58 -3.00
C PHE A 395 -7.80 20.29 -2.19
N VAL A 396 -6.58 20.34 -2.73
CA VAL A 396 -5.44 20.98 -2.05
C VAL A 396 -5.67 22.46 -1.85
N THR A 397 -6.21 23.16 -2.85
CA THR A 397 -6.54 24.60 -2.70
C THR A 397 -7.51 24.85 -1.54
N ARG A 398 -8.48 23.95 -1.34
CA ARG A 398 -9.46 24.04 -0.24
C ARG A 398 -8.82 23.70 1.11
N GLN A 399 -7.95 22.69 1.14
CA GLN A 399 -7.31 22.21 2.35
C GLN A 399 -6.23 23.20 2.85
N TYR A 400 -5.50 23.82 1.92
CA TYR A 400 -4.40 24.74 2.18
C TYR A 400 -4.66 26.13 1.55
N PRO A 401 -5.67 26.88 2.04
CA PRO A 401 -6.08 28.16 1.45
C PRO A 401 -5.08 29.31 1.68
N PHE A 402 -4.03 29.09 2.46
CA PHE A 402 -3.01 30.09 2.81
C PHE A 402 -1.61 29.75 2.29
N ALA A 403 -1.51 28.79 1.36
CA ALA A 403 -0.25 28.39 0.74
C ALA A 403 0.50 29.60 0.15
N GLN A 404 1.82 29.57 0.27
CA GLN A 404 2.77 30.57 -0.24
C GLN A 404 3.63 29.97 -1.35
N GLU A 405 4.21 30.83 -2.18
CA GLU A 405 5.12 30.41 -3.25
C GLU A 405 6.27 29.55 -2.68
N GLY A 406 6.42 28.34 -3.23
CA GLY A 406 7.38 27.32 -2.77
C GLY A 406 6.84 26.29 -1.78
N ASP A 407 5.62 26.47 -1.25
CA ASP A 407 4.95 25.41 -0.48
C ASP A 407 4.69 24.20 -1.37
N ASN A 408 4.88 23.00 -0.83
CA ASN A 408 4.67 21.76 -1.56
C ASN A 408 3.87 20.74 -0.76
N ILE A 409 3.21 19.81 -1.47
CA ILE A 409 2.48 18.70 -0.86
C ILE A 409 2.56 17.47 -1.77
N PHE A 410 2.72 16.29 -1.18
CA PHE A 410 2.61 15.00 -1.81
C PHE A 410 1.32 14.31 -1.39
N LEU A 411 0.42 14.11 -2.34
CA LEU A 411 -0.88 13.51 -2.08
C LEU A 411 -0.84 12.01 -2.37
N VAL A 412 -1.12 11.19 -1.37
CA VAL A 412 -1.19 9.72 -1.49
C VAL A 412 -2.66 9.32 -1.64
N TYR A 413 -2.98 8.52 -2.65
CA TYR A 413 -4.35 8.10 -2.97
C TYR A 413 -4.40 6.70 -3.58
N GLN A 414 -5.61 6.16 -3.70
CA GLN A 414 -5.89 4.89 -4.35
C GLN A 414 -6.31 5.12 -5.80
N PHE A 415 -5.79 4.30 -6.71
CA PHE A 415 -6.12 4.34 -8.13
C PHE A 415 -6.48 2.95 -8.63
N PHE A 416 -7.66 2.80 -9.21
CA PHE A 416 -8.12 1.56 -9.84
C PHE A 416 -7.74 1.53 -11.32
N PHE A 417 -6.82 0.62 -11.66
CA PHE A 417 -6.31 0.41 -13.02
C PHE A 417 -7.20 -0.52 -13.86
N GLY A 418 -8.14 -1.25 -13.25
CA GLY A 418 -8.89 -2.27 -13.96
C GLY A 418 -8.15 -3.60 -14.04
N GLY A 419 -8.76 -4.55 -14.76
CA GLY A 419 -8.15 -5.85 -15.06
C GLY A 419 -7.61 -6.63 -13.85
N SER A 420 -6.48 -7.30 -14.07
CA SER A 420 -5.72 -8.03 -13.04
C SER A 420 -4.89 -7.13 -12.13
N THR A 421 -4.64 -5.89 -12.53
CA THR A 421 -3.83 -4.91 -11.78
C THR A 421 -4.57 -4.38 -10.55
N GLY A 422 -5.88 -4.21 -10.65
CA GLY A 422 -6.74 -3.83 -9.53
C GLY A 422 -6.46 -2.41 -9.01
N THR A 423 -6.60 -2.22 -7.70
CA THR A 423 -6.39 -0.92 -7.05
C THR A 423 -4.98 -0.86 -6.49
N LEU A 424 -4.24 0.19 -6.84
CA LEU A 424 -2.89 0.44 -6.34
C LEU A 424 -2.83 1.81 -5.65
N THR A 425 -1.89 1.93 -4.72
CA THR A 425 -1.59 3.20 -4.08
C THR A 425 -0.65 4.01 -4.96
N ARG A 426 -0.95 5.30 -5.04
CA ARG A 426 -0.36 6.29 -5.93
C ARG A 426 -0.19 7.60 -5.18
N GLY A 427 0.54 8.50 -5.78
CA GLY A 427 1.17 9.66 -5.17
C GLY A 427 1.29 10.78 -6.18
N MET A 428 0.95 12.01 -5.84
CA MET A 428 1.16 13.14 -6.73
C MET A 428 1.70 14.34 -5.96
N PHE A 429 2.89 14.78 -6.34
CA PHE A 429 3.51 15.98 -5.83
C PHE A 429 2.89 17.22 -6.49
N TYR A 430 2.65 18.24 -5.68
CA TYR A 430 2.19 19.56 -6.09
C TYR A 430 3.08 20.62 -5.44
N GLU A 431 3.39 21.66 -6.19
CA GLU A 431 4.05 22.87 -5.71
C GLU A 431 3.12 24.07 -5.90
N PHE A 432 3.12 24.99 -4.94
CA PHE A 432 2.36 26.21 -5.02
C PHE A 432 3.23 27.33 -5.59
N GLY A 433 2.83 27.82 -6.78
CA GLY A 433 3.33 29.09 -7.33
C GLY A 433 2.27 30.18 -7.16
N THR A 434 1.44 30.35 -8.18
CA THR A 434 0.19 31.15 -8.09
C THR A 434 -1.07 30.30 -7.88
N SER A 435 -0.93 28.99 -8.12
CA SER A 435 -1.87 27.90 -7.89
C SER A 435 -1.07 26.64 -7.58
N TRP A 436 -1.73 25.65 -7.00
CA TRP A 436 -1.17 24.30 -6.86
C TRP A 436 -1.09 23.64 -8.23
N GLU A 437 0.12 23.31 -8.65
CA GLU A 437 0.40 22.64 -9.93
C GLU A 437 1.32 21.45 -9.71
N ALA A 438 1.06 20.35 -10.42
CA ALA A 438 2.01 19.24 -10.44
C ALA A 438 3.22 19.71 -11.29
N PRO A 439 4.45 19.46 -10.85
CA PRO A 439 5.62 19.84 -11.64
C PRO A 439 5.63 19.02 -12.94
N ALA A 440 5.70 19.72 -14.08
CA ALA A 440 6.12 19.10 -15.32
C ALA A 440 7.61 18.80 -15.19
N ALA A 441 8.03 17.54 -15.38
CA ALA A 441 9.47 17.26 -15.44
C ALA A 441 9.94 17.43 -16.87
N THR A 442 10.91 18.31 -17.07
CA THR A 442 11.67 18.34 -18.32
C THR A 442 12.87 17.42 -18.16
N LEU A 443 12.90 16.32 -18.88
CA LEU A 443 14.06 15.43 -18.95
C LEU A 443 15.01 15.86 -20.06
N LYS A 444 16.32 15.87 -19.79
CA LYS A 444 17.39 16.10 -20.75
C LYS A 444 17.97 14.76 -21.19
N PHE A 445 18.13 14.57 -22.50
CA PHE A 445 18.83 13.45 -23.11
C PHE A 445 19.98 13.98 -23.96
N THR A 446 21.15 13.37 -23.84
CA THR A 446 22.32 13.68 -24.68
C THR A 446 22.58 12.53 -25.64
N TYR A 447 22.78 12.83 -26.92
CA TYR A 447 23.17 11.82 -27.90
C TYR A 447 24.67 11.59 -27.81
N ASN A 448 25.10 10.36 -27.51
CA ASN A 448 26.49 9.96 -27.44
C ASN A 448 26.67 8.57 -28.07
N ASN A 449 27.73 8.38 -28.87
CA ASN A 449 28.16 7.08 -29.36
C ASN A 449 27.04 6.28 -30.07
N GLY A 450 26.12 6.97 -30.76
CA GLY A 450 25.04 6.33 -31.50
C GLY A 450 23.76 6.05 -30.71
N ARG A 451 23.63 6.55 -29.47
CA ARG A 451 22.45 6.34 -28.61
C ARG A 451 22.07 7.59 -27.83
N TRP A 452 20.81 7.72 -27.47
CA TRP A 452 20.31 8.72 -26.53
C TRP A 452 20.50 8.23 -25.10
N GLU A 453 21.10 9.05 -24.26
CA GLU A 453 21.36 8.76 -22.84
C GLU A 453 20.68 9.83 -21.97
N PRO A 454 19.94 9.45 -20.91
CA PRO A 454 19.38 10.40 -19.97
C PRO A 454 20.49 11.15 -19.23
N ASN A 455 20.34 12.47 -19.14
CA ASN A 455 21.30 13.41 -18.54
C ASN A 455 20.58 14.37 -17.57
N ASN A 456 19.85 13.78 -16.61
CA ASN A 456 19.04 14.48 -15.61
C ASN A 456 19.76 14.68 -14.27
N ALA A 457 21.08 14.83 -14.32
CA ALA A 457 21.87 15.03 -13.12
C ALA A 457 21.55 16.37 -12.44
N ILE A 458 21.52 16.37 -11.12
CA ILE A 458 21.22 17.56 -10.32
C ILE A 458 22.38 18.56 -10.52
N PRO A 459 22.14 19.76 -11.09
CA PRO A 459 23.22 20.72 -11.27
C PRO A 459 23.65 21.28 -9.92
N TYR A 460 24.95 21.27 -9.65
CA TYR A 460 25.53 21.85 -8.44
C TYR A 460 26.75 22.69 -8.76
N GLU A 461 26.66 24.01 -8.58
CA GLU A 461 27.79 24.92 -8.74
C GLU A 461 28.46 25.17 -7.39
N PHE A 462 29.77 24.90 -7.31
CA PHE A 462 30.55 25.16 -6.09
C PHE A 462 30.53 26.64 -5.72
N VAL A 463 30.10 26.93 -4.50
CA VAL A 463 30.14 28.26 -3.91
C VAL A 463 31.40 28.46 -3.07
N ALA A 464 31.66 29.70 -2.65
CA ALA A 464 32.86 30.04 -1.85
C ALA A 464 33.03 29.14 -0.61
N ASP A 465 31.94 28.87 0.11
CA ASP A 465 31.93 28.05 1.32
C ASP A 465 32.33 26.58 1.04
N ASP A 466 32.11 26.08 -0.18
CA ASP A 466 32.50 24.72 -0.55
C ASP A 466 34.02 24.60 -0.68
N TYR A 467 34.68 25.59 -1.28
CA TYR A 467 36.14 25.62 -1.36
C TYR A 467 36.76 25.74 0.04
N ASP A 468 36.18 26.56 0.92
CA ASP A 468 36.61 26.67 2.33
C ASP A 468 36.40 25.34 3.09
N ARG A 469 35.33 24.60 2.78
CA ARG A 469 35.07 23.26 3.32
C ARG A 469 36.11 22.26 2.85
N VAL A 470 36.43 22.23 1.55
CA VAL A 470 37.49 21.37 1.01
C VAL A 470 38.81 21.66 1.71
N VAL A 471 39.18 22.94 1.89
CA VAL A 471 40.39 23.36 2.62
C VAL A 471 40.38 22.84 4.06
N THR A 472 39.23 22.87 4.73
CA THR A 472 39.10 22.47 6.14
C THR A 472 39.13 20.95 6.32
N GLU A 473 38.29 20.24 5.58
CA GLU A 473 38.08 18.79 5.76
C GLU A 473 39.23 17.95 5.18
N LEU A 474 39.92 18.44 4.14
CA LEU A 474 41.09 17.74 3.58
C LEU A 474 42.42 18.16 4.22
N ALA A 475 42.44 19.05 5.23
CA ALA A 475 43.66 19.58 5.84
C ALA A 475 44.61 18.51 6.41
N SER A 476 44.08 17.32 6.77
CA SER A 476 44.87 16.20 7.29
C SER A 476 45.31 15.19 6.23
N VAL A 477 44.92 15.36 4.96
CA VAL A 477 45.31 14.46 3.87
C VAL A 477 46.78 14.70 3.52
N GLU A 478 47.58 13.64 3.56
CA GLU A 478 49.00 13.72 3.22
C GLU A 478 49.19 14.15 1.76
N ASN A 479 50.15 15.06 1.52
CA ASN A 479 50.53 15.58 0.20
C ASN A 479 49.51 16.49 -0.51
N LEU A 480 48.52 17.06 0.20
CA LEU A 480 47.61 18.08 -0.35
C LEU A 480 47.85 19.50 0.18
N ALA A 481 48.86 19.71 1.03
CA ALA A 481 49.00 20.95 1.79
C ALA A 481 49.22 22.19 0.92
N ASP A 482 50.02 22.06 -0.15
CA ASP A 482 50.32 23.17 -1.06
C ASP A 482 49.10 23.47 -1.96
N GLU A 483 48.38 22.43 -2.39
CA GLU A 483 47.12 22.46 -3.15
C GLU A 483 46.02 23.17 -2.37
N LEU A 484 45.83 22.83 -1.09
CA LEU A 484 44.83 23.43 -0.20
C LEU A 484 45.17 24.89 0.14
N GLU A 485 46.46 25.22 0.36
CA GLU A 485 46.87 26.62 0.53
C GLU A 485 46.55 27.45 -0.72
N ASN A 486 46.76 26.88 -1.92
CA ASN A 486 46.41 27.52 -3.17
C ASN A 486 44.89 27.70 -3.31
N LEU A 487 44.13 26.63 -3.07
CA LEU A 487 42.67 26.62 -3.15
C LEU A 487 42.06 27.67 -2.23
N GLY A 488 42.44 27.69 -0.94
CA GLY A 488 41.91 28.66 0.02
C GLY A 488 42.32 30.11 -0.27
N ARG A 489 43.42 30.32 -1.00
CA ARG A 489 43.86 31.66 -1.40
C ARG A 489 43.12 32.19 -2.62
N PHE A 490 42.81 31.33 -3.58
CA PHE A 490 42.32 31.74 -4.90
C PHE A 490 40.86 31.35 -5.18
N GLY A 491 40.28 30.44 -4.40
CA GLY A 491 38.91 29.96 -4.57
C GLY A 491 38.69 29.23 -5.89
N ASN A 492 39.70 28.53 -6.40
CA ASN A 492 39.62 27.71 -7.60
C ASN A 492 40.63 26.57 -7.56
N PHE A 493 40.31 25.48 -8.25
CA PHE A 493 41.20 24.34 -8.40
C PHE A 493 42.25 24.62 -9.48
N ASN A 494 43.54 24.52 -9.13
CA ASN A 494 44.61 24.73 -10.11
C ASN A 494 44.80 23.46 -10.96
N ARG A 495 44.49 23.55 -12.24
CA ARG A 495 44.50 22.49 -13.25
C ARG A 495 45.67 22.62 -14.23
N ARG A 496 46.70 23.39 -13.89
CA ARG A 496 47.94 23.47 -14.68
C ARG A 496 48.80 22.21 -14.46
N GLU A 497 48.72 21.29 -15.40
CA GLU A 497 49.51 20.05 -15.42
C GLU A 497 51.01 20.32 -15.19
N GLY A 498 51.62 19.54 -14.29
CA GLY A 498 53.03 19.67 -13.89
C GLY A 498 53.34 20.83 -12.92
N GLY A 499 52.32 21.57 -12.46
CA GLY A 499 52.45 22.54 -11.37
C GLY A 499 52.56 21.87 -10.00
N SER A 500 53.19 22.53 -9.04
CA SER A 500 53.36 22.02 -7.66
C SER A 500 52.13 22.19 -6.76
N THR A 501 50.99 22.54 -7.35
CA THR A 501 49.69 22.74 -6.67
C THR A 501 48.58 22.27 -7.60
N PHE A 502 48.90 21.31 -8.48
CA PHE A 502 48.00 20.79 -9.49
C PHE A 502 47.04 19.82 -8.83
N TRP A 503 45.74 20.06 -8.96
CA TRP A 503 44.71 19.12 -8.55
C TRP A 503 44.49 18.10 -9.66
N ASP A 504 44.78 16.83 -9.40
CA ASP A 504 44.46 15.74 -10.32
C ASP A 504 43.01 15.25 -10.18
N GLU A 505 42.62 14.24 -10.98
CA GLU A 505 41.24 13.73 -10.97
C GLU A 505 40.85 13.05 -9.65
N ASP A 506 41.78 12.36 -9.00
CA ASP A 506 41.53 11.65 -7.73
C ASP A 506 41.37 12.66 -6.59
N GLU A 507 42.19 13.71 -6.60
CA GLU A 507 42.13 14.82 -5.64
C GLU A 507 40.85 15.65 -5.80
N LEU A 508 40.43 15.93 -7.04
CA LEU A 508 39.13 16.54 -7.30
C LEU A 508 37.97 15.66 -6.80
N LEU A 509 38.04 14.35 -7.03
CA LEU A 509 37.00 13.43 -6.57
C LEU A 509 36.87 13.42 -5.05
N LEU A 510 37.99 13.54 -4.32
CA LEU A 510 37.98 13.73 -2.86
C LEU A 510 37.26 15.03 -2.47
N ALA A 511 37.55 16.14 -3.16
CA ALA A 511 36.90 17.43 -2.91
C ALA A 511 35.39 17.37 -3.19
N PHE A 512 34.99 16.74 -4.29
CA PHE A 512 33.57 16.54 -4.62
C PHE A 512 32.86 15.71 -3.56
N ASN A 513 33.47 14.61 -3.10
CA ASN A 513 32.92 13.77 -2.06
C ASN A 513 32.73 14.54 -0.73
N VAL A 514 33.70 15.37 -0.34
CA VAL A 514 33.56 16.22 0.87
C VAL A 514 32.37 17.15 0.76
N VAL A 515 32.22 17.83 -0.37
CA VAL A 515 31.20 18.86 -0.54
C VAL A 515 29.81 18.24 -0.71
N LEU A 516 29.66 17.30 -1.64
CA LEU A 516 28.38 16.69 -1.94
C LEU A 516 27.83 15.90 -0.76
N LYS A 517 28.65 15.14 -0.03
CA LYS A 517 28.16 14.41 1.17
C LYS A 517 27.74 15.32 2.30
N ALA A 518 28.34 16.50 2.40
CA ALA A 518 28.01 17.42 3.48
C ALA A 518 26.84 18.35 3.11
N ASN A 519 26.64 18.65 1.83
CA ASN A 519 25.49 19.45 1.35
C ASN A 519 24.26 18.59 1.04
N PHE A 520 24.47 17.32 0.69
CA PHE A 520 23.43 16.35 0.34
C PHE A 520 23.66 15.02 1.09
N PRO A 521 23.61 15.04 2.45
CA PRO A 521 23.93 13.88 3.28
C PRO A 521 23.00 12.68 3.05
N ASP A 522 21.77 12.95 2.61
CA ASP A 522 20.72 11.96 2.39
C ASP A 522 20.59 11.57 0.91
N THR A 523 21.64 11.77 0.11
CA THR A 523 21.63 11.36 -1.31
C THR A 523 21.56 9.84 -1.42
N GLU A 524 20.67 9.36 -2.29
CA GLU A 524 20.47 7.94 -2.55
C GLU A 524 21.50 7.38 -3.55
N ILE A 525 21.80 6.08 -3.46
CA ILE A 525 22.69 5.40 -4.41
C ILE A 525 22.13 5.53 -5.83
N GLY A 526 23.00 5.82 -6.80
CA GLY A 526 22.65 6.00 -8.20
C GLY A 526 22.21 7.42 -8.57
N LYS A 527 21.97 8.32 -7.59
CA LYS A 527 21.71 9.73 -7.89
C LYS A 527 22.93 10.38 -8.52
N ARG A 528 22.68 11.23 -9.52
CA ARG A 528 23.71 11.92 -10.29
C ARG A 528 23.73 13.42 -10.03
N PHE A 529 24.93 13.99 -9.97
CA PHE A 529 25.17 15.43 -9.90
C PHE A 529 26.01 15.89 -11.09
N GLU A 530 25.61 16.99 -11.72
CA GLU A 530 26.43 17.74 -12.67
C GLU A 530 27.13 18.86 -11.88
N VAL A 531 28.32 18.58 -11.37
CA VAL A 531 29.09 19.50 -10.53
C VAL A 531 29.91 20.46 -11.38
N THR A 532 29.70 21.75 -11.18
CA THR A 532 30.45 22.82 -11.84
C THR A 532 31.38 23.50 -10.84
N ILE A 533 32.67 23.58 -11.19
CA ILE A 533 33.71 24.21 -10.37
C ILE A 533 34.45 25.32 -11.09
N SER A 534 35.02 26.24 -10.30
CA SER A 534 36.01 27.19 -10.80
C SER A 534 37.39 26.53 -10.82
N ALA A 535 38.03 26.59 -11.99
CA ALA A 535 39.33 25.99 -12.24
C ALA A 535 40.27 26.98 -12.95
N PHE A 536 41.58 26.85 -12.71
CA PHE A 536 42.60 27.68 -13.34
C PHE A 536 43.60 26.81 -14.14
N PRO A 537 43.91 27.13 -15.41
CA PRO A 537 43.53 28.33 -16.16
C PRO A 537 42.25 28.20 -17.00
N THR A 538 41.56 27.07 -16.91
CA THR A 538 40.40 26.66 -17.74
C THR A 538 39.16 27.52 -17.52
N GLY A 539 39.02 28.15 -16.35
CA GLY A 539 37.89 28.98 -15.98
C GLY A 539 36.85 28.17 -15.21
N THR A 540 36.04 27.41 -15.93
CA THR A 540 34.99 26.56 -15.37
C THR A 540 35.12 25.15 -15.93
N GLU A 541 35.04 24.14 -15.07
CA GLU A 541 35.01 22.72 -15.42
C GLU A 541 33.74 22.09 -14.85
N THR A 542 33.12 21.17 -15.59
CA THR A 542 31.88 20.49 -15.21
C THR A 542 32.10 18.98 -15.23
N TYR A 543 31.60 18.30 -14.19
CA TYR A 543 31.81 16.88 -13.94
C TYR A 543 30.48 16.19 -13.65
N LEU A 544 30.30 15.01 -14.22
CA LEU A 544 29.17 14.15 -13.90
C LEU A 544 29.58 13.10 -12.86
N LEU A 545 28.92 13.13 -11.71
CA LEU A 545 29.19 12.27 -10.57
C LEU A 545 27.95 11.44 -10.24
N GLU A 546 28.14 10.20 -9.80
CA GLU A 546 27.07 9.31 -9.34
C GLU A 546 27.42 8.79 -7.94
N LEU A 547 26.47 8.75 -7.01
CA LEU A 547 26.70 8.12 -5.72
C LEU A 547 26.76 6.60 -5.90
N GLY A 548 27.94 6.00 -5.70
CA GLY A 548 28.14 4.56 -5.85
C GLY A 548 27.62 3.76 -4.65
N GLU A 549 27.47 2.44 -4.83
CA GLU A 549 27.02 1.51 -3.78
C GLU A 549 27.91 1.51 -2.51
N ASN A 550 29.16 1.96 -2.64
CA ASN A 550 30.08 2.12 -1.51
C ASN A 550 29.84 3.39 -0.68
N GLY A 551 28.86 4.21 -1.06
CA GLY A 551 28.54 5.48 -0.41
C GLY A 551 29.53 6.60 -0.75
N ASP A 552 30.36 6.45 -1.78
CA ASP A 552 31.22 7.53 -2.33
C ASP A 552 30.74 7.91 -3.73
N TYR A 553 30.84 9.19 -4.07
CA TYR A 553 30.64 9.66 -5.43
C TYR A 553 31.78 9.17 -6.34
N ILE A 554 31.42 8.71 -7.52
CA ILE A 554 32.32 8.27 -8.59
C ILE A 554 32.06 9.07 -9.87
N TYR A 555 33.08 9.23 -10.71
CA TYR A 555 32.88 9.77 -12.05
C TYR A 555 32.05 8.82 -12.89
N VAL A 556 31.01 9.36 -13.56
CA VAL A 556 30.31 8.64 -14.62
C VAL A 556 31.16 8.78 -15.88
N VAL A 557 31.67 7.65 -16.39
CA VAL A 557 32.45 7.65 -17.64
C VAL A 557 31.51 8.04 -18.78
N GLN A 558 31.76 9.22 -19.38
CA GLN A 558 31.10 9.68 -20.60
C GLN A 558 31.49 8.83 -21.82
#